data_AF-B1ZD10-F1
#
_entry.id   AF-B1ZD10-F1
#
_cell.length_a   1.000
_cell.length_b   1.000
_cell.length_c   1.000
_cell.angle_alpha   90.00
_cell.angle_beta   90.00
_cell.angle_gamma   90.00
#
_symmetry.space_group_name_H-M   'P 1'
#
loop_
_entity.id
_entity.type
_entity.pdbx_description
1 polymer ?
#
loop_
_entity_poly.entity_id
_entity_poly.type
_entity_poly.pdbx_seq_one_letter_code
_entity_poly.pdbx_strand_id
1 'polypeptide(L)'
;MPKAPLDPDERPARKDPPDRLKTEIFVRQGGRCYLSGKRLPSIHHCEWHHIPGLGVRPVRADGSDYEPAQLDPEYLFAVLPADHDEATNGPRVEKKHLLRKDHDKAKASRTKDLRASHREHVRFMEEKKPGQKRPKSGRWPKRDFPRRSK
;
A
#
# COMPACT_ATOMS: atom_id res chain seq x y z
N MET A 1 -10.10 29.47 -10.23
CA MET A 1 -9.22 28.56 -10.99
C MET A 1 -9.22 27.22 -10.25
N PRO A 2 -9.85 26.16 -10.77
CA PRO A 2 -9.75 24.83 -10.15
C PRO A 2 -8.30 24.34 -10.26
N LYS A 3 -7.71 23.96 -9.12
CA LYS A 3 -6.34 23.43 -9.04
C LYS A 3 -6.31 22.10 -9.81
N ALA A 4 -5.31 21.91 -10.68
CA ALA A 4 -5.16 20.66 -11.42
C ALA A 4 -5.10 19.47 -10.44
N PRO A 5 -5.70 18.31 -10.79
CA PRO A 5 -5.59 17.13 -9.95
C PRO A 5 -4.11 16.77 -9.78
N LEU A 6 -3.67 16.67 -8.52
CA LEU A 6 -2.31 16.22 -8.18
C LEU A 6 -2.04 14.86 -8.83
N ASP A 7 -0.83 14.70 -9.37
CA ASP A 7 -0.41 13.42 -9.92
C ASP A 7 -0.49 12.38 -8.78
N PRO A 8 -1.19 11.26 -8.95
CA PRO A 8 -1.31 10.24 -7.91
C PRO A 8 0.04 9.66 -7.45
N ASP A 9 1.10 9.88 -8.23
CA ASP A 9 2.46 9.47 -7.87
C ASP A 9 3.18 10.51 -6.96
N GLU A 10 2.67 11.74 -6.79
CA GLU A 10 3.19 12.78 -5.86
C GLU A 10 2.59 12.63 -4.45
N ARG A 11 2.95 11.55 -3.76
CA ARG A 11 2.51 11.34 -2.37
C ARG A 11 3.39 12.10 -1.37
N PRO A 12 2.83 12.70 -0.32
CA PRO A 12 3.62 13.38 0.71
C PRO A 12 4.66 12.44 1.35
N ALA A 13 5.87 12.98 1.54
CA ALA A 13 6.95 12.26 2.21
C ALA A 13 6.55 11.83 3.64
N ARG A 14 7.07 10.69 4.08
CA ARG A 14 6.83 10.17 5.42
C ARG A 14 7.52 11.05 6.45
N LYS A 15 6.76 11.53 7.44
CA LYS A 15 7.27 12.31 8.58
C LYS A 15 7.63 11.36 9.73
N ASP A 16 8.75 11.62 10.42
CA ASP A 16 9.05 10.94 11.68
C ASP A 16 8.25 11.59 12.82
N PRO A 17 7.63 10.81 13.72
CA PRO A 17 6.91 11.38 14.85
C PRO A 17 7.86 12.08 15.84
N PRO A 18 7.55 13.29 16.32
CA PRO A 18 8.36 13.94 17.35
C PRO A 18 8.25 13.19 18.69
N ASP A 19 9.28 13.27 19.54
CA ASP A 19 9.35 12.52 20.80
C ASP A 19 8.18 12.80 21.76
N ARG A 20 7.66 14.02 21.74
CA ARG A 20 6.46 14.38 22.51
C ARG A 20 5.25 13.54 22.09
N LEU A 21 5.03 13.38 20.79
CA LEU A 21 3.93 12.58 20.23
C LEU A 21 4.16 11.09 20.51
N LYS A 22 5.40 10.61 20.36
CA LYS A 22 5.78 9.24 20.72
C LYS A 22 5.42 8.94 22.17
N THR A 23 5.73 9.87 23.08
CA THR A 23 5.47 9.73 24.52
C THR A 23 3.98 9.73 24.82
N GLU A 24 3.23 10.64 24.22
CA GLU A 24 1.78 10.72 24.34
C GLU A 24 1.10 9.41 23.93
N ILE A 25 1.46 8.88 22.75
CA ILE A 25 0.92 7.63 22.23
C ILE A 25 1.27 6.46 23.16
N PHE A 26 2.52 6.38 23.61
CA PHE A 26 2.99 5.33 24.51
C PHE A 26 2.23 5.33 25.85
N VAL A 27 2.02 6.51 26.45
CA VAL A 27 1.25 6.69 27.69
C VAL A 27 -0.21 6.34 27.47
N ARG A 28 -0.83 6.81 26.38
CA ARG A 28 -2.22 6.51 26.03
C ARG A 28 -2.48 5.01 25.86
N GLN A 29 -1.50 4.28 25.33
CA GLN A 29 -1.56 2.82 25.19
C GLN A 29 -1.21 2.05 26.47
N GLY A 30 -0.89 2.74 27.57
CA GLY A 30 -0.44 2.11 28.81
C GLY A 30 0.85 1.31 28.63
N GLY A 31 1.72 1.71 27.70
CA GLY A 31 2.95 0.98 27.36
C GLY A 31 2.70 -0.40 26.78
N ARG A 32 1.61 -0.61 26.03
CA ARG A 32 1.26 -1.89 25.38
C ARG A 32 1.23 -1.77 23.87
N CYS A 33 1.67 -2.83 23.20
CA CYS A 33 1.60 -2.99 21.76
C CYS A 33 0.14 -2.99 21.31
N TYR A 34 -0.20 -2.14 20.34
CA TYR A 34 -1.56 -2.08 19.81
C TYR A 34 -2.03 -3.40 19.17
N LEU A 35 -1.13 -4.09 18.46
CA LEU A 35 -1.47 -5.29 17.69
C LEU A 35 -1.64 -6.53 18.57
N SER A 36 -0.80 -6.72 19.58
CA SER A 36 -0.77 -7.93 20.41
C SER A 36 -1.22 -7.73 21.85
N GLY A 37 -1.34 -6.49 22.33
CA GLY A 37 -1.63 -6.17 23.73
C GLY A 37 -0.47 -6.45 24.71
N LYS A 38 0.65 -6.99 24.21
CA LYS A 38 1.87 -7.27 24.99
C LYS A 38 2.50 -5.97 25.49
N ARG A 39 3.22 -6.04 26.61
CA ARG A 39 3.96 -4.88 27.15
C ARG A 39 5.09 -4.50 26.19
N LEU A 40 5.23 -3.20 25.92
CA LEU A 40 6.37 -2.65 25.19
C LEU A 40 7.55 -2.48 26.16
N PRO A 41 8.76 -2.90 25.79
CA PRO A 41 9.93 -2.80 26.67
C PRO A 41 10.36 -1.34 26.88
N SER A 42 10.30 -0.51 25.84
CA SER A 42 10.52 0.94 25.95
C SER A 42 9.90 1.69 24.76
N ILE A 43 9.80 3.01 24.88
CA ILE A 43 9.40 3.91 23.78
C ILE A 43 10.39 3.91 22.60
N HIS A 44 11.65 3.53 22.86
CA HIS A 44 12.70 3.47 21.83
C HIS A 44 12.76 2.11 21.14
N HIS A 45 12.03 1.11 21.66
CA HIS A 45 12.01 -0.26 21.14
C HIS A 45 10.61 -0.62 20.64
N CYS A 46 9.98 0.33 19.95
CA CYS A 46 8.72 0.15 19.24
C CYS A 46 8.79 0.79 17.86
N GLU A 47 7.96 0.28 16.95
CA GLU A 47 7.72 0.93 15.66
C GLU A 47 6.42 1.73 15.69
N TRP A 48 6.36 2.76 14.85
CA TRP A 48 5.23 3.68 14.76
C TRP A 48 4.35 3.30 13.56
N HIS A 49 3.29 2.57 13.86
CA HIS A 49 2.39 1.97 12.88
C HIS A 49 1.17 2.84 12.63
N HIS A 50 0.87 3.07 11.35
CA HIS A 50 -0.27 3.88 10.92
C HIS A 50 -1.47 2.99 10.61
N ILE A 51 -2.63 3.27 11.21
CA ILE A 51 -3.88 2.57 10.90
C ILE A 51 -4.95 3.61 10.60
N PRO A 52 -5.54 3.68 9.40
CA PRO A 52 -5.15 2.92 8.20
C PRO A 52 -3.74 3.30 7.74
N GLY A 53 -3.07 2.42 6.98
CA GLY A 53 -1.71 2.67 6.50
C GLY A 53 -1.64 3.86 5.54
N LEU A 54 -0.56 4.65 5.57
CA LEU A 54 -0.42 5.84 4.71
C LEU A 54 -0.65 5.56 3.22
N GLY A 55 -0.23 4.37 2.75
CA GLY A 55 -0.42 3.92 1.37
C GLY A 55 -1.88 3.81 0.91
N VAL A 56 -2.85 3.71 1.82
CA VAL A 56 -4.28 3.62 1.49
C VAL A 56 -5.04 4.90 1.85
N ARG A 57 -4.42 5.85 2.54
CA ARG A 57 -5.08 7.12 2.90
C ARG A 57 -5.23 8.02 1.68
N PRO A 58 -6.36 8.75 1.54
CA PRO A 58 -6.48 9.85 0.59
C PRO A 58 -5.46 10.94 0.91
N VAL A 59 -4.90 11.55 -0.14
CA VAL A 59 -4.05 12.74 -0.06
C VAL A 59 -4.95 13.97 0.00
N ARG A 60 -4.62 14.95 0.85
CA ARG A 60 -5.35 16.22 0.95
C ARG A 60 -5.38 16.95 -0.40
N ALA A 61 -6.41 17.77 -0.60
CA ALA A 61 -6.56 18.56 -1.83
C ALA A 61 -5.37 19.53 -2.09
N ASP A 62 -4.64 19.92 -1.04
CA ASP A 62 -3.47 20.78 -1.15
C ASP A 62 -2.17 20.03 -1.48
N GLY A 63 -2.15 18.69 -1.37
CA GLY A 63 -0.98 17.84 -1.56
C GLY A 63 0.01 17.84 -0.40
N SER A 64 -0.31 18.48 0.72
CA SER A 64 0.64 18.69 1.83
C SER A 64 0.72 17.51 2.80
N ASP A 65 -0.38 16.76 2.93
CA ASP A 65 -0.52 15.66 3.87
C ASP A 65 -1.64 14.67 3.43
N TYR A 66 -2.00 13.74 4.31
CA TYR A 66 -3.07 12.77 4.13
C TYR A 66 -4.29 13.13 4.98
N GLU A 67 -5.42 12.49 4.67
CA GLU A 67 -6.62 12.47 5.51
C GLU A 67 -6.90 11.03 5.98
N PRO A 68 -6.79 10.71 7.29
CA PRO A 68 -6.26 11.51 8.40
C PRO A 68 -4.76 11.84 8.27
N ALA A 69 -4.30 12.88 8.98
CA ALA A 69 -2.92 13.36 8.90
C ALA A 69 -1.89 12.28 9.32
N GLN A 70 -0.66 12.34 8.79
CA GLN A 70 0.37 11.33 9.13
C GLN A 70 0.64 11.24 10.62
N LEU A 71 0.80 12.39 11.27
CA LEU A 71 1.16 12.51 12.69
C LEU A 71 -0.05 12.65 13.60
N ASP A 72 -1.22 12.23 13.13
CA ASP A 72 -2.42 12.20 13.96
C ASP A 72 -2.29 11.13 15.05
N PRO A 73 -2.31 11.50 16.34
CA PRO A 73 -2.18 10.53 17.43
C PRO A 73 -3.27 9.47 17.35
N GLU A 74 -4.49 9.75 16.92
CA GLU A 74 -5.58 8.76 16.89
C GLU A 74 -5.34 7.62 15.88
N TYR A 75 -4.52 7.86 14.87
CA TYR A 75 -4.25 6.92 13.79
C TYR A 75 -2.79 6.45 13.74
N LEU A 76 -2.03 6.72 14.81
CA LEU A 76 -0.63 6.33 15.00
C LEU A 76 -0.49 5.54 16.30
N PHE A 77 0.17 4.39 16.21
CA PHE A 77 0.24 3.42 17.30
C PHE A 77 1.66 2.88 17.50
N ALA A 78 2.06 2.70 18.76
CA ALA A 78 3.26 1.98 19.13
C ALA A 78 3.03 0.47 19.06
N VAL A 79 3.91 -0.23 18.35
CA VAL A 79 3.87 -1.68 18.16
C VAL A 79 5.24 -2.31 18.32
N LEU A 80 5.29 -3.60 18.66
CA LEU A 80 6.54 -4.35 18.67
C LEU A 80 7.03 -4.55 17.22
N PRO A 81 8.34 -4.45 16.94
CA PRO A 81 8.89 -4.68 15.60
C PRO A 81 8.45 -6.01 14.98
N ALA A 82 8.47 -7.10 15.78
CA ALA A 82 8.05 -8.42 15.31
C ALA A 82 6.55 -8.49 14.97
N ASP A 83 5.69 -7.86 15.77
CA ASP A 83 4.25 -7.81 15.49
C ASP A 83 3.96 -6.91 14.27
N HIS A 84 4.76 -5.84 14.09
CA HIS A 84 4.67 -4.96 12.93
C HIS A 84 5.05 -5.67 11.63
N ASP A 85 6.14 -6.44 11.66
CA ASP A 85 6.59 -7.25 10.53
C ASP A 85 5.58 -8.35 10.21
N GLU A 86 5.04 -9.05 11.20
CA GLU A 86 3.97 -10.04 10.97
C GLU A 86 2.71 -9.40 10.35
N ALA A 87 2.32 -8.20 10.81
CA ALA A 87 1.17 -7.47 10.27
C ALA A 87 1.40 -6.88 8.87
N THR A 88 2.66 -6.64 8.47
CA THR A 88 3.00 -6.02 7.17
C THR A 88 3.38 -7.06 6.13
N ASN A 89 4.21 -8.04 6.50
CA ASN A 89 4.86 -9.00 5.62
C ASN A 89 4.47 -10.46 5.93
N GLY A 90 3.78 -10.72 7.05
CA GLY A 90 3.52 -12.08 7.50
C GLY A 90 2.55 -12.89 6.62
N PRO A 91 2.63 -14.22 6.62
CA PRO A 91 1.77 -15.11 5.82
C PRO A 91 0.29 -15.06 6.23
N ARG A 92 -0.04 -14.44 7.37
CA ARG A 92 -1.41 -14.26 7.89
C ARG A 92 -2.03 -12.90 7.58
N VAL A 93 -1.34 -12.00 6.88
CA VAL A 93 -1.92 -10.73 6.39
C VAL A 93 -3.19 -11.01 5.58
N GLU A 94 -3.22 -12.13 4.84
CA GLU A 94 -4.39 -12.61 4.10
C GLU A 94 -5.55 -13.14 4.97
N LYS A 95 -5.41 -13.30 6.29
CA LYS A 95 -6.46 -13.94 7.12
C LYS A 95 -6.87 -13.18 8.38
N LYS A 96 -5.97 -12.41 9.02
CA LYS A 96 -6.28 -11.73 10.30
C LYS A 96 -6.66 -10.25 10.15
N HIS A 97 -6.18 -9.56 9.11
CA HIS A 97 -6.54 -8.17 8.82
C HIS A 97 -7.67 -8.03 7.79
N LEU A 98 -8.17 -9.14 7.22
CA LEU A 98 -9.33 -9.16 6.30
C LEU A 98 -10.69 -8.93 6.98
N LEU A 99 -10.75 -8.90 8.31
CA LEU A 99 -12.00 -8.66 9.03
C LEU A 99 -12.36 -7.18 9.16
N ARG A 100 -11.53 -6.25 8.68
CA ARG A 100 -11.95 -4.87 8.38
C ARG A 100 -12.06 -4.71 6.87
N LYS A 101 -13.21 -4.19 6.44
CA LYS A 101 -13.82 -4.16 5.10
C LYS A 101 -12.95 -3.57 3.95
N ASP A 102 -11.73 -3.11 4.22
CA ASP A 102 -10.95 -2.22 3.34
C ASP A 102 -9.45 -2.58 3.27
N HIS A 103 -9.07 -3.84 3.05
CA HIS A 103 -7.65 -4.19 2.86
C HIS A 103 -7.18 -3.91 1.42
N ASP A 104 -7.07 -2.61 1.12
CA ASP A 104 -6.79 -2.02 -0.19
C ASP A 104 -5.36 -2.21 -0.72
N LYS A 105 -4.40 -2.74 0.05
CA LYS A 105 -2.99 -2.79 -0.39
C LYS A 105 -2.74 -3.69 -1.60
N ALA A 106 -3.27 -4.92 -1.59
CA ALA A 106 -3.10 -5.85 -2.72
C ALA A 106 -3.84 -5.35 -3.97
N LYS A 107 -5.03 -4.76 -3.78
CA LYS A 107 -5.82 -4.13 -4.84
C LYS A 107 -5.14 -2.88 -5.39
N ALA A 108 -4.55 -2.05 -4.54
CA ALA A 108 -3.79 -0.86 -4.92
C ALA A 108 -2.51 -1.22 -5.67
N SER A 109 -1.75 -2.22 -5.22
CA SER A 109 -0.56 -2.72 -5.94
C SER A 109 -0.95 -3.21 -7.33
N ARG A 110 -1.96 -4.09 -7.41
CA ARG A 110 -2.47 -4.59 -8.69
C ARG A 110 -2.94 -3.46 -9.61
N THR A 111 -3.59 -2.44 -9.06
CA THR A 111 -4.04 -1.26 -9.83
C THR A 111 -2.85 -0.44 -10.31
N LYS A 112 -1.80 -0.29 -9.51
CA LYS A 112 -0.56 0.40 -9.89
C LYS A 112 0.16 -0.35 -11.02
N ASP A 113 0.28 -1.66 -10.90
CA ASP A 113 0.90 -2.52 -11.92
C ASP A 113 0.12 -2.47 -13.24
N LEU A 114 -1.23 -2.50 -13.15
CA LEU A 114 -2.10 -2.37 -14.32
C LEU A 114 -1.92 -1.01 -15.01
N ARG A 115 -1.80 0.07 -14.23
CA ARG A 115 -1.56 1.43 -14.74
C ARG A 115 -0.18 1.55 -15.39
N ALA A 116 0.86 0.95 -14.79
CA ALA A 116 2.20 0.93 -15.37
C ALA A 116 2.21 0.22 -16.72
N SER A 117 1.62 -0.99 -16.78
CA SER A 117 1.48 -1.75 -18.02
C SER A 117 0.66 -1.00 -19.08
N HIS A 118 -0.40 -0.30 -18.68
CA HIS A 118 -1.17 0.53 -19.61
C HIS A 118 -0.37 1.72 -20.16
N ARG A 119 0.40 2.43 -19.32
CA ARG A 119 1.27 3.54 -19.75
C ARG A 119 2.33 3.05 -20.75
N GLU A 120 2.96 1.90 -20.47
CA GLU A 120 3.92 1.28 -21.39
C GLU A 120 3.27 0.87 -22.71
N HIS A 121 2.06 0.34 -22.67
CA HIS A 121 1.30 -0.03 -23.86
C HIS A 121 0.96 1.17 -24.74
N VAL A 122 0.49 2.27 -24.13
CA VAL A 122 0.18 3.52 -24.85
C VAL A 122 1.44 4.08 -25.49
N ARG A 123 2.55 4.16 -24.74
CA ARG A 123 3.85 4.61 -25.28
C ARG A 123 4.30 3.77 -26.47
N PHE A 124 4.18 2.44 -26.39
CA PHE A 124 4.51 1.54 -27.50
C PHE A 124 3.59 1.73 -28.72
N MET A 125 2.32 2.10 -28.51
CA MET A 125 1.39 2.40 -29.59
C MET A 125 1.64 3.76 -30.23
N GLU A 126 2.08 4.76 -29.47
CA GLU A 126 2.48 6.08 -29.98
C GLU A 126 3.79 6.05 -30.77
N GLU A 127 4.77 5.24 -30.34
CA GLU A 127 6.06 5.08 -31.04
C GLU A 127 5.93 4.30 -32.37
N LYS A 128 4.80 3.59 -32.59
CA LYS A 128 4.54 2.89 -33.86
C LYS A 128 4.23 3.87 -34.98
N LYS A 129 5.21 4.10 -35.85
CA LYS A 129 5.03 4.81 -37.12
C LYS A 129 3.96 4.13 -38.00
N PRO A 130 3.09 4.89 -38.70
CA PRO A 130 2.13 4.31 -39.63
C PRO A 130 2.90 3.56 -40.74
N GLY A 131 2.76 2.22 -40.76
CA GLY A 131 3.43 1.34 -41.72
C GLY A 131 4.27 0.21 -41.13
N GLN A 132 4.52 0.17 -39.81
CA GLN A 132 5.17 -0.99 -39.21
C GLN A 132 4.25 -2.23 -39.26
N LYS A 133 4.72 -3.31 -39.92
CA LYS A 133 4.01 -4.59 -39.94
C LYS A 133 3.90 -5.14 -38.51
N ARG A 134 2.69 -5.53 -38.11
CA ARG A 134 2.48 -6.26 -36.86
C ARG A 134 3.41 -7.50 -36.85
N PRO A 135 4.11 -7.79 -35.74
CA PRO A 135 4.84 -9.04 -35.63
C PRO A 135 3.86 -10.19 -35.90
N LYS A 136 4.24 -11.14 -36.76
CA LYS A 136 3.43 -12.34 -36.97
C LYS A 136 3.28 -12.99 -35.60
N SER A 137 2.03 -13.16 -35.16
CA SER A 137 1.74 -13.94 -33.96
C SER A 137 2.46 -15.28 -34.12
N GLY A 138 3.34 -15.61 -33.17
CA GLY A 138 4.02 -16.90 -33.16
C GLY A 138 3.02 -18.03 -33.36
N ARG A 139 3.46 -19.14 -33.98
CA ARG A 139 2.62 -20.31 -34.21
C ARG A 139 1.92 -20.65 -32.90
N TRP A 140 0.59 -20.55 -32.87
CA TRP A 140 -0.20 -20.86 -31.69
C TRP A 140 0.26 -22.22 -31.15
N PRO A 141 0.47 -22.36 -29.83
CA PRO A 141 0.87 -23.64 -29.26
C PRO A 141 -0.18 -24.68 -29.68
N LYS A 142 0.25 -25.69 -30.44
CA LYS A 142 -0.60 -26.85 -30.71
C LYS A 142 -0.74 -27.60 -29.40
N ARG A 143 -1.76 -27.28 -28.62
CA ARG A 143 -2.16 -28.08 -27.46
C ARG A 143 -2.95 -29.27 -27.99
N ASP A 144 -2.46 -30.47 -27.71
CA ASP A 144 -3.26 -31.67 -27.90
C ASP A 144 -4.37 -31.66 -26.86
N PHE A 145 -5.61 -31.55 -27.33
CA PHE A 145 -6.77 -31.70 -26.46
C PHE A 145 -7.00 -33.20 -26.23
N PRO A 146 -7.12 -33.66 -24.98
CA PRO A 146 -7.41 -35.06 -24.72
C PRO A 146 -8.76 -35.39 -25.36
N ARG A 147 -8.77 -36.36 -26.28
CA ARG A 147 -10.00 -36.89 -26.85
C ARG A 147 -10.74 -37.62 -25.73
N ARG A 148 -11.97 -37.21 -25.47
CA ARG A 148 -12.87 -37.83 -24.49
C ARG A 148 -13.06 -39.29 -24.90
N SER A 149 -12.54 -40.25 -24.12
CA SER A 149 -12.82 -41.68 -24.32
C SER A 149 -14.29 -41.93 -24.06
N LYS A 150 -14.93 -42.68 -24.95
CA LYS A 150 -16.35 -43.03 -24.91
C LYS A 150 -16.53 -44.32 -24.10
#